data_AF-A0A239H0G1-F1
#
_entry.id   AF-A0A239H0G1-F1
#
_cell.length_a   1.000
_cell.length_b   1.000
_cell.length_c   1.000
_cell.angle_alpha   90.00
_cell.angle_beta   90.00
_cell.angle_gamma   90.00
#
_symmetry.space_group_name_H-M   'P 1'
#
loop_
_entity.id
_entity.type
_entity.pdbx_description
1 polymer ?
#
loop_
_entity_poly.entity_id
_entity_poly.type
_entity_poly.pdbx_seq_one_letter_code
_entity_poly.pdbx_strand_id
1 'polypeptide(L)'
;MNRKHLLQYLFLCLFALFTLPARANLPSDELQLQSMQVNACRALGSLLLLRGEGFQEVHANQLKADLAALDAAVKGYAKADDGLRKAYQALQGQVRAGTTYGPREEDLPWTYLADLSRALRDFLGQVERFVPPAGANELPLWQLPVRVEYLTAQYLARAYLGVLEIAREAPQTYIGQDEKTLLPLIGNSLSRLPPGTASSKLQMRWNYLSTALGDMNSKSNALVSASGRPWAPIIVERHARELTDQLMRLSQAQ
;
A
#
# COMPACT_ATOMS: atom_id res chain seq x y z
N MET A 1 -30.34 51.79 30.07
CA MET A 1 -29.24 50.85 29.73
C MET A 1 -28.60 51.31 28.42
N ASN A 2 -27.31 51.66 28.43
CA ASN A 2 -26.65 52.41 27.35
C ASN A 2 -26.45 51.54 26.09
N ARG A 3 -27.06 51.91 24.94
CA ARG A 3 -27.04 51.13 23.68
C ARG A 3 -25.63 50.73 23.21
N LYS A 4 -24.60 51.50 23.54
CA LYS A 4 -23.19 51.20 23.22
C LYS A 4 -22.66 49.95 23.93
N HIS A 5 -23.06 49.71 25.17
CA HIS A 5 -22.64 48.52 25.91
C HIS A 5 -23.37 47.27 25.42
N LEU A 6 -24.64 47.39 25.00
CA LEU A 6 -25.39 46.27 24.43
C LEU A 6 -24.74 45.73 23.15
N LEU A 7 -24.24 46.62 22.27
CA LEU A 7 -23.51 46.22 21.06
C LEU A 7 -22.15 45.58 21.37
N GLN A 8 -21.43 46.06 22.39
CA GLN A 8 -20.15 45.46 22.80
C GLN A 8 -20.32 44.05 23.38
N TYR A 9 -21.36 43.82 24.18
CA TYR A 9 -21.67 42.48 24.70
C TYR A 9 -22.15 41.52 23.59
N LEU A 10 -22.89 42.02 22.60
CA LEU A 10 -23.30 41.21 21.44
C LEU A 10 -22.10 40.80 20.58
N PHE A 11 -21.12 41.69 20.41
CA PHE A 11 -19.89 41.42 19.65
C PHE A 11 -18.96 40.43 20.37
N LEU A 12 -18.88 40.49 21.71
CA LEU A 12 -18.15 39.53 22.54
C LEU A 12 -18.80 38.14 22.55
N CYS A 13 -20.14 38.06 22.56
CA CYS A 13 -20.84 36.78 22.42
C CYS A 13 -20.66 36.14 21.02
N LEU A 14 -20.56 36.95 19.96
CA LEU A 14 -20.31 36.47 18.59
C LEU A 14 -18.88 35.93 18.41
N PHE A 15 -17.88 36.48 19.11
CA PHE A 15 -16.50 35.97 19.07
C PHE A 15 -16.33 34.67 19.88
N ALA A 16 -17.12 34.44 20.93
CA ALA A 16 -17.10 33.18 21.69
C ALA A 16 -17.66 31.99 20.89
N LEU A 17 -18.61 32.24 19.98
CA LEU A 17 -19.23 31.22 19.12
C LEU A 17 -18.35 30.76 17.94
N PHE A 18 -17.24 31.44 17.65
CA PHE A 18 -16.32 31.09 16.56
C PHE A 18 -15.11 30.24 16.98
N THR A 19 -15.04 29.82 18.26
CA THR A 19 -14.02 28.88 18.74
C THR A 19 -14.55 27.44 18.77
N LEU A 20 -15.20 27.00 17.69
CA LEU A 20 -15.33 25.57 17.45
C LEU A 20 -13.93 25.06 17.10
N PRO A 21 -13.29 24.19 17.90
CA PRO A 21 -12.09 23.52 17.42
C PRO A 21 -12.52 22.79 16.15
N ALA A 22 -11.85 23.06 15.03
CA ALA A 22 -11.92 22.20 13.88
C ALA A 22 -11.58 20.80 14.38
N ARG A 23 -12.60 19.94 14.57
CA ARG A 23 -12.36 18.53 14.79
C ARG A 23 -11.72 18.07 13.49
N ALA A 24 -10.39 17.91 13.51
CA ALA A 24 -9.73 17.12 12.51
C ALA A 24 -10.44 15.77 12.52
N ASN A 25 -11.21 15.48 11.46
CA ASN A 25 -11.78 14.15 11.29
C ASN A 25 -10.59 13.20 11.23
N LEU A 26 -10.36 12.47 12.31
CA LEU A 26 -9.39 11.39 12.31
C LEU A 26 -9.88 10.38 11.28
N PRO A 27 -9.00 9.89 10.38
CA PRO A 27 -9.40 8.87 9.42
C PRO A 27 -10.00 7.68 10.16
N SER A 28 -11.02 7.03 9.58
CA SER A 28 -11.56 5.80 10.16
C SER A 28 -10.43 4.76 10.34
N ASP A 29 -10.58 3.85 11.30
CA ASP A 29 -9.59 2.81 11.54
C ASP A 29 -9.23 2.04 10.26
N GLU A 30 -10.24 1.74 9.43
CA GLU A 30 -10.07 1.06 8.14
C GLU A 30 -9.16 1.84 7.17
N LEU A 31 -9.29 3.16 7.10
CA LEU A 31 -8.44 4.00 6.24
C LEU A 31 -7.01 4.11 6.77
N GLN A 32 -6.81 4.05 8.09
CA GLN A 32 -5.47 3.98 8.68
C GLN A 32 -4.81 2.63 8.39
N LEU A 33 -5.56 1.53 8.54
CA LEU A 33 -5.11 0.18 8.19
C LEU A 33 -4.79 0.05 6.70
N GLN A 34 -5.64 0.60 5.81
CA GLN A 34 -5.37 0.71 4.38
C GLN A 34 -4.04 1.41 4.12
N SER A 35 -3.86 2.59 4.73
CA SER A 35 -2.68 3.43 4.49
C SER A 35 -1.39 2.73 4.92
N MET A 36 -1.39 2.04 6.07
CA MET A 36 -0.23 1.28 6.52
C MET A 36 0.16 0.17 5.54
N GLN A 37 -0.81 -0.62 5.07
CA GLN A 37 -0.53 -1.75 4.18
C GLN A 37 -0.08 -1.28 2.77
N VAL A 38 -0.76 -0.26 2.22
CA VAL A 38 -0.39 0.35 0.93
C VAL A 38 1.01 0.94 0.99
N ASN A 39 1.32 1.74 2.02
CA ASN A 39 2.63 2.40 2.12
C ASN A 39 3.77 1.41 2.39
N ALA A 40 3.51 0.28 3.05
CA ALA A 40 4.49 -0.79 3.19
C ALA A 40 4.84 -1.44 1.86
N CYS A 41 3.82 -1.77 1.05
CA CYS A 41 4.04 -2.34 -0.29
C CYS A 41 4.73 -1.32 -1.22
N ARG A 42 4.35 -0.04 -1.16
CA ARG A 42 4.99 1.05 -1.92
C ARG A 42 6.45 1.28 -1.52
N ALA A 43 6.77 1.29 -0.22
CA ALA A 43 8.14 1.44 0.24
C ALA A 43 9.03 0.29 -0.26
N LEU A 44 8.51 -0.95 -0.25
CA LEU A 44 9.20 -2.09 -0.84
C LEU A 44 9.34 -1.94 -2.37
N GLY A 45 8.27 -1.59 -3.08
CA GLY A 45 8.29 -1.36 -4.53
C GLY A 45 9.30 -0.28 -4.94
N SER A 46 9.39 0.81 -4.18
CA SER A 46 10.36 1.88 -4.40
C SER A 46 11.81 1.46 -4.15
N LEU A 47 12.05 0.59 -3.17
CA LEU A 47 13.37 -0.01 -3.00
C LEU A 47 13.73 -0.89 -4.20
N LEU A 48 12.79 -1.69 -4.68
CA LEU A 48 13.01 -2.57 -5.82
C LEU A 48 13.31 -1.78 -7.09
N LEU A 49 12.56 -0.70 -7.35
CA LEU A 49 12.85 0.24 -8.43
C LEU A 49 14.21 0.93 -8.26
N LEU A 50 14.52 1.42 -7.05
CA LEU A 50 15.80 2.05 -6.77
C LEU A 50 16.96 1.13 -7.13
N ARG A 51 16.91 -0.14 -6.72
CA ARG A 51 17.97 -1.11 -7.02
C ARG A 51 17.96 -1.53 -8.49
N GLY A 52 16.79 -1.90 -8.99
CA GLY A 52 16.59 -2.43 -10.34
C GLY A 52 16.93 -1.44 -11.47
N GLU A 53 16.75 -0.15 -11.21
CA GLU A 53 17.01 0.92 -12.18
C GLU A 53 18.35 1.64 -11.94
N GLY A 54 19.21 1.11 -11.08
CA GLY A 54 20.59 1.59 -10.93
C GLY A 54 20.76 2.81 -10.03
N PHE A 55 20.04 2.86 -8.91
CA PHE A 55 20.19 3.86 -7.84
C PHE A 55 19.92 5.30 -8.26
N GLN A 56 18.99 5.51 -9.19
CA GLN A 56 18.63 6.84 -9.66
C GLN A 56 17.99 7.69 -8.54
N GLU A 57 18.32 8.98 -8.53
CA GLU A 57 17.86 9.93 -7.51
C GLU A 57 16.33 10.02 -7.43
N VAL A 58 15.64 9.89 -8.56
CA VAL A 58 14.17 9.87 -8.63
C VAL A 58 13.59 8.75 -7.75
N HIS A 59 14.14 7.53 -7.86
CA HIS A 59 13.68 6.39 -7.06
C HIS A 59 14.13 6.51 -5.59
N ALA A 60 15.27 7.14 -5.32
CA ALA A 60 15.73 7.38 -3.95
C ALA A 60 14.80 8.36 -3.22
N ASN A 61 14.39 9.43 -3.90
CA ASN A 61 13.42 10.40 -3.39
C ASN A 61 12.02 9.76 -3.21
N GLN A 62 11.59 8.93 -4.16
CA GLN A 62 10.34 8.18 -4.04
C GLN A 62 10.35 7.23 -2.82
N LEU A 63 11.42 6.46 -2.64
CA LEU A 63 11.60 5.59 -1.48
C LEU A 63 11.56 6.37 -0.16
N LYS A 64 12.24 7.52 -0.10
CA LYS A 64 12.22 8.40 1.06
C LYS A 64 10.80 8.89 1.38
N ALA A 65 10.04 9.27 0.36
CA ALA A 65 8.66 9.71 0.51
C ALA A 65 7.75 8.58 1.02
N ASP A 66 7.86 7.38 0.44
CA ASP A 66 7.03 6.23 0.85
C ASP A 66 7.38 5.74 2.26
N LEU A 67 8.66 5.75 2.64
CA LEU A 67 9.07 5.45 4.02
C LEU A 67 8.53 6.47 5.03
N ALA A 68 8.49 7.76 4.66
CA ALA A 68 7.90 8.80 5.49
C ALA A 68 6.37 8.65 5.60
N ALA A 69 5.70 8.28 4.50
CA ALA A 69 4.26 8.02 4.50
C ALA A 69 3.91 6.78 5.36
N LEU A 70 4.73 5.73 5.30
CA LEU A 70 4.57 4.56 6.17
C LEU A 70 4.81 4.90 7.64
N ASP A 71 5.87 5.66 7.96
CA ASP A 71 6.16 6.13 9.32
C ASP A 71 4.98 6.94 9.89
N ALA A 72 4.45 7.87 9.11
CA ALA A 72 3.29 8.68 9.49
C ALA A 72 2.04 7.81 9.72
N ALA A 73 1.78 6.82 8.86
CA ALA A 73 0.64 5.92 9.00
C ALA A 73 0.73 5.07 10.27
N VAL A 74 1.90 4.50 10.58
CA VAL A 74 2.11 3.68 11.77
C VAL A 74 2.05 4.53 13.05
N LYS A 75 2.69 5.70 13.07
CA LYS A 75 2.66 6.61 14.24
C LYS A 75 1.29 7.22 14.48
N GLY A 76 0.52 7.45 13.42
CA GLY A 76 -0.84 7.97 13.50
C GLY A 76 -1.85 6.97 14.04
N TYR A 77 -1.54 5.67 14.00
CA TYR A 77 -2.46 4.61 14.43
C TYR A 77 -2.47 4.45 15.95
N ALA A 78 -3.52 4.98 16.60
CA ALA A 78 -3.65 5.01 18.05
C ALA A 78 -3.64 3.63 18.72
N LYS A 79 -4.05 2.58 18.00
CA LYS A 79 -4.13 1.19 18.51
C LYS A 79 -2.85 0.39 18.26
N ALA A 80 -1.79 1.00 17.71
CA ALA A 80 -0.53 0.33 17.44
C ALA A 80 0.07 -0.25 18.73
N ASP A 81 0.10 -1.58 18.83
CA ASP A 81 0.73 -2.30 19.93
C ASP A 81 2.24 -2.47 19.69
N ASP A 82 2.95 -2.99 20.68
CA ASP A 82 4.40 -3.20 20.57
C ASP A 82 4.76 -4.24 19.52
N GLY A 83 3.86 -5.18 19.21
CA GLY A 83 4.04 -6.16 18.14
C GLY A 83 4.07 -5.49 16.77
N LEU A 84 3.09 -4.65 16.47
CA LEU A 84 3.02 -3.87 15.24
C LEU A 84 4.23 -2.93 15.11
N ARG A 85 4.60 -2.23 16.19
CA ARG A 85 5.77 -1.34 16.19
C ARG A 85 7.08 -2.10 15.92
N LYS A 86 7.27 -3.27 16.53
CA LYS A 86 8.45 -4.10 16.28
C LYS A 86 8.51 -4.60 14.85
N ALA A 87 7.40 -5.10 14.30
CA ALA A 87 7.34 -5.54 12.91
C ALA A 87 7.59 -4.39 11.93
N TYR A 88 7.07 -3.19 12.22
CA TYR A 88 7.38 -1.98 11.46
C TYR A 88 8.88 -1.65 11.45
N GLN A 89 9.52 -1.65 12.63
CA GLN A 89 10.96 -1.39 12.74
C GLN A 89 11.80 -2.44 11.99
N ALA A 90 11.40 -3.72 12.04
CA ALA A 90 12.05 -4.78 11.29
C ALA A 90 11.95 -4.55 9.77
N LEU A 91 10.75 -4.24 9.26
CA LEU A 91 10.55 -3.91 7.84
C LEU A 91 11.35 -2.69 7.42
N GLN A 92 11.28 -1.60 8.19
CA GLN A 92 12.05 -0.38 7.91
C GLN A 92 13.56 -0.66 7.91
N GLY A 93 14.04 -1.48 8.83
CA GLY A 93 15.43 -1.91 8.89
C GLY A 93 15.88 -2.64 7.62
N GLN A 94 15.09 -3.63 7.16
CA GLN A 94 15.41 -4.38 5.95
C GLN A 94 15.35 -3.51 4.69
N VAL A 95 14.38 -2.60 4.60
CA VAL A 95 14.28 -1.68 3.46
C VAL A 95 15.48 -0.73 3.42
N ARG A 96 15.90 -0.17 4.56
CA ARG A 96 17.08 0.70 4.65
C ARG A 96 18.38 -0.07 4.38
N ALA A 97 18.52 -1.29 4.89
CA ALA A 97 19.68 -2.15 4.59
C ALA A 97 19.84 -2.34 3.07
N GLY A 98 18.72 -2.56 2.37
CA GLY A 98 18.68 -2.66 0.90
C GLY A 98 19.26 -1.47 0.15
N THR A 99 19.22 -0.27 0.74
CA THR A 99 19.82 0.93 0.14
C THR A 99 21.32 1.07 0.37
N THR A 100 21.87 0.29 1.32
CA THR A 100 23.29 0.36 1.72
C THR A 100 24.16 -0.67 1.02
N TYR A 101 23.57 -1.79 0.59
CA TYR A 101 24.28 -2.78 -0.23
C TYR A 101 24.57 -2.22 -1.61
N GLY A 102 25.69 -2.67 -2.20
CA GLY A 102 26.11 -2.27 -3.54
C GLY A 102 25.05 -2.55 -4.61
N PRO A 103 25.21 -1.97 -5.82
CA PRO A 103 24.16 -1.97 -6.83
C PRO A 103 23.92 -3.33 -7.48
N ARG A 104 24.85 -4.28 -7.36
CA ARG A 104 24.75 -5.58 -8.00
C ARG A 104 24.05 -6.59 -7.10
N GLU A 105 23.58 -7.69 -7.68
CA GLU A 105 22.89 -8.74 -6.93
C GLU A 105 23.87 -9.47 -5.99
N GLU A 106 25.11 -9.67 -6.42
CA GLU A 106 26.18 -10.27 -5.61
C GLU A 106 26.58 -9.42 -4.39
N ASP A 107 26.21 -8.15 -4.36
CA ASP A 107 26.45 -7.26 -3.22
C ASP A 107 25.42 -7.48 -2.10
N LEU A 108 24.34 -8.23 -2.36
CA LEU A 108 23.31 -8.56 -1.37
C LEU A 108 23.74 -9.76 -0.53
N PRO A 109 23.52 -9.72 0.80
CA PRO A 109 23.60 -10.92 1.62
C PRO A 109 22.67 -12.01 1.06
N TRP A 110 23.13 -13.26 1.09
CA TRP A 110 22.36 -14.40 0.57
C TRP A 110 20.94 -14.52 1.15
N THR A 111 20.75 -14.16 2.43
CA THR A 111 19.45 -14.22 3.09
C THR A 111 18.59 -12.98 2.87
N TYR A 112 19.12 -11.93 2.24
CA TYR A 112 18.49 -10.61 2.23
C TYR A 112 17.07 -10.63 1.66
N LEU A 113 16.84 -11.27 0.52
CA LEU A 113 15.50 -11.35 -0.07
C LEU A 113 14.51 -12.12 0.81
N ALA A 114 14.96 -13.20 1.45
CA ALA A 114 14.14 -13.98 2.37
C ALA A 114 13.81 -13.18 3.64
N ASP A 115 14.78 -12.44 4.18
CA ASP A 115 14.59 -11.59 5.36
C ASP A 115 13.69 -10.39 5.05
N LEU A 116 13.82 -9.79 3.86
CA LEU A 116 12.97 -8.71 3.37
C LEU A 116 11.52 -9.19 3.16
N SER A 117 11.34 -10.35 2.52
CA SER A 117 10.03 -10.98 2.36
C SER A 117 9.37 -11.28 3.71
N ARG A 118 10.12 -11.89 4.63
CA ARG A 118 9.63 -12.17 5.99
C ARG A 118 9.22 -10.88 6.70
N ALA A 119 10.06 -9.84 6.67
CA ALA A 119 9.76 -8.59 7.35
C ALA A 119 8.49 -7.91 6.79
N LEU A 120 8.26 -7.96 5.47
CA LEU A 120 6.99 -7.49 4.89
C LEU A 120 5.81 -8.32 5.40
N ARG A 121 5.90 -9.66 5.31
CA ARG A 121 4.81 -10.56 5.73
C ARG A 121 4.47 -10.39 7.20
N ASP A 122 5.48 -10.29 8.06
CA ASP A 122 5.30 -10.10 9.50
C ASP A 122 4.61 -8.76 9.76
N PHE A 123 5.04 -7.67 9.12
CA PHE A 123 4.39 -6.37 9.27
C PHE A 123 2.93 -6.40 8.80
N LEU A 124 2.66 -6.89 7.59
CA LEU A 124 1.30 -6.97 7.05
C LEU A 124 0.42 -7.88 7.91
N GLY A 125 0.96 -9.01 8.40
CA GLY A 125 0.26 -9.91 9.31
C GLY A 125 -0.07 -9.24 10.65
N GLN A 126 0.82 -8.41 11.18
CA GLN A 126 0.51 -7.60 12.38
C GLN A 126 -0.60 -6.58 12.11
N VAL A 127 -0.63 -5.95 10.94
CA VAL A 127 -1.70 -5.01 10.57
C VAL A 127 -3.04 -5.74 10.42
N GLU A 128 -3.06 -6.92 9.79
CA GLU A 128 -4.28 -7.72 9.56
C GLU A 128 -4.94 -8.20 10.87
N ARG A 129 -4.23 -8.27 12.01
CA ARG A 129 -4.83 -8.53 13.33
C ARG A 129 -5.90 -7.49 13.72
N PHE A 130 -5.79 -6.28 13.18
CA PHE A 130 -6.70 -5.17 13.46
C PHE A 130 -7.79 -5.00 12.39
N VAL A 131 -7.73 -5.79 11.31
CA VAL A 131 -8.68 -5.72 10.20
C VAL A 131 -9.99 -6.41 10.59
N PRO A 132 -11.14 -5.73 10.47
CA PRO A 132 -12.43 -6.36 10.70
C PRO A 132 -12.63 -7.57 9.77
N PRO A 133 -13.25 -8.67 10.25
CA PRO A 133 -13.57 -9.80 9.40
C PRO A 133 -14.52 -9.36 8.29
N ALA A 134 -14.17 -9.69 7.04
CA ALA A 134 -15.05 -9.48 5.88
C ALA A 134 -15.84 -10.77 5.57
N GLY A 135 -16.99 -10.63 4.93
CA GLY A 135 -17.76 -11.77 4.42
C GLY A 135 -16.95 -12.58 3.40
N ALA A 136 -17.19 -13.89 3.33
CA ALA A 136 -16.56 -14.74 2.32
C ALA A 136 -16.86 -14.19 0.91
N ASN A 137 -15.82 -13.93 0.12
CA ASN A 137 -15.88 -13.32 -1.22
C ASN A 137 -16.32 -11.84 -1.30
N GLU A 138 -16.32 -11.12 -0.19
CA GLU A 138 -16.45 -9.67 -0.18
C GLU A 138 -15.10 -9.02 0.08
N LEU A 139 -14.64 -8.19 -0.85
CA LEU A 139 -13.46 -7.37 -0.68
C LEU A 139 -13.91 -5.91 -0.56
N PRO A 140 -13.94 -5.35 0.66
CA PRO A 140 -14.33 -3.96 0.90
C PRO A 140 -13.51 -2.98 0.07
N LEU A 141 -14.10 -1.83 -0.28
CA LEU A 141 -13.43 -0.82 -1.11
C LEU A 141 -12.09 -0.39 -0.52
N TRP A 142 -12.01 -0.25 0.80
CA TRP A 142 -10.78 0.17 1.46
C TRP A 142 -9.65 -0.89 1.37
N GLN A 143 -9.98 -2.16 1.20
CA GLN A 143 -8.98 -3.23 1.04
C GLN A 143 -8.50 -3.38 -0.42
N LEU A 144 -9.26 -2.91 -1.41
CA LEU A 144 -8.86 -3.02 -2.83
C LEU A 144 -7.45 -2.49 -3.13
N PRO A 145 -7.08 -1.25 -2.77
CA PRO A 145 -5.75 -0.73 -3.07
C PRO A 145 -4.65 -1.55 -2.40
N VAL A 146 -4.90 -2.14 -1.24
CA VAL A 146 -3.93 -3.00 -0.55
C VAL A 146 -3.57 -4.22 -1.40
N ARG A 147 -4.57 -4.92 -1.95
CA ARG A 147 -4.33 -6.16 -2.71
C ARG A 147 -3.67 -5.87 -4.06
N VAL A 148 -3.99 -4.72 -4.67
CA VAL A 148 -3.29 -4.23 -5.88
C VAL A 148 -1.82 -3.96 -5.58
N GLU A 149 -1.52 -3.17 -4.56
CA GLU A 149 -0.12 -2.84 -4.21
C GLU A 149 0.69 -4.06 -3.79
N TYR A 150 0.07 -5.01 -3.09
CA TYR A 150 0.71 -6.26 -2.74
C TYR A 150 1.13 -7.07 -3.97
N LEU A 151 0.23 -7.27 -4.94
CA LEU A 151 0.59 -7.95 -6.19
C LEU A 151 1.64 -7.19 -7.00
N THR A 152 1.57 -5.86 -7.01
CA THR A 152 2.59 -5.02 -7.65
C THR A 152 3.96 -5.23 -7.00
N ALA A 153 4.05 -5.27 -5.67
CA ALA A 153 5.30 -5.54 -4.97
C ALA A 153 5.85 -6.94 -5.32
N GLN A 154 4.99 -7.96 -5.39
CA GLN A 154 5.38 -9.30 -5.84
C GLN A 154 5.91 -9.30 -7.29
N TYR A 155 5.25 -8.58 -8.19
CA TYR A 155 5.67 -8.43 -9.59
C TYR A 155 7.04 -7.74 -9.70
N LEU A 156 7.21 -6.62 -9.01
CA LEU A 156 8.47 -5.85 -9.02
C LEU A 156 9.63 -6.66 -8.47
N ALA A 157 9.40 -7.41 -7.39
CA ALA A 157 10.45 -8.25 -6.84
C ALA A 157 10.88 -9.30 -7.84
N ARG A 158 9.91 -9.97 -8.48
CA ARG A 158 10.20 -10.99 -9.49
C ARG A 158 10.96 -10.42 -10.69
N ALA A 159 10.65 -9.19 -11.08
CA ALA A 159 11.32 -8.51 -12.18
C ALA A 159 12.78 -8.13 -11.87
N TYR A 160 13.14 -7.84 -10.61
CA TYR A 160 14.45 -7.28 -10.27
C TYR A 160 15.34 -8.12 -9.35
N LEU A 161 14.78 -8.80 -8.36
CA LEU A 161 15.54 -9.50 -7.31
C LEU A 161 15.17 -10.98 -7.16
N GLY A 162 14.03 -11.41 -7.68
CA GLY A 162 13.52 -12.77 -7.55
C GLY A 162 12.21 -12.87 -6.77
N VAL A 163 11.95 -14.03 -6.17
CA VAL A 163 10.63 -14.33 -5.59
C VAL A 163 10.54 -13.87 -4.14
N LEU A 164 9.56 -13.03 -3.84
CA LEU A 164 9.11 -12.79 -2.47
C LEU A 164 8.20 -13.94 -2.03
N GLU A 165 8.54 -14.58 -0.91
CA GLU A 165 7.72 -15.63 -0.32
C GLU A 165 6.36 -15.08 0.13
N ILE A 166 5.31 -15.87 -0.09
CA ILE A 166 3.96 -15.65 0.45
C ILE A 166 3.79 -16.46 1.75
N ALA A 167 2.86 -16.05 2.63
CA ALA A 167 2.54 -16.77 3.86
C ALA A 167 1.66 -18.00 3.56
N ARG A 168 2.26 -19.06 2.99
CA ARG A 168 1.55 -20.29 2.58
C ARG A 168 0.82 -20.98 3.74
N GLU A 169 1.29 -20.76 4.96
CA GLU A 169 0.70 -21.20 6.22
C GLU A 169 -0.64 -20.51 6.54
N ALA A 170 -0.93 -19.35 5.93
CA ALA A 170 -2.12 -18.55 6.14
C ALA A 170 -2.87 -18.29 4.81
N PRO A 171 -3.34 -19.34 4.09
CA PRO A 171 -3.95 -19.20 2.76
C PRO A 171 -5.28 -18.42 2.77
N GLN A 172 -5.87 -18.25 3.97
CA GLN A 172 -7.11 -17.51 4.16
C GLN A 172 -6.90 -16.00 4.13
N THR A 173 -5.67 -15.52 4.33
CA THR A 173 -5.31 -14.10 4.23
C THR A 173 -4.73 -13.81 2.85
N TYR A 174 -4.87 -12.58 2.38
CA TYR A 174 -4.33 -12.19 1.07
C TYR A 174 -2.80 -12.33 0.99
N ILE A 175 -2.10 -12.27 2.13
CA ILE A 175 -0.64 -12.42 2.27
C ILE A 175 -0.20 -13.86 1.95
N GLY A 176 -1.10 -14.83 2.08
CA GLY A 176 -0.88 -16.23 1.69
C GLY A 176 -1.39 -16.58 0.30
N GLN A 177 -1.92 -15.61 -0.45
CA GLN A 177 -2.57 -15.83 -1.75
C GLN A 177 -1.69 -15.37 -2.91
N ASP A 178 -1.82 -16.06 -4.04
CA ASP A 178 -1.13 -15.74 -5.27
C ASP A 178 -2.00 -14.93 -6.25
N GLU A 179 -1.44 -14.57 -7.41
CA GLU A 179 -2.14 -13.83 -8.45
C GLU A 179 -3.37 -14.56 -9.00
N LYS A 180 -3.41 -15.90 -8.96
CA LYS A 180 -4.56 -16.67 -9.46
C LYS A 180 -5.77 -16.50 -8.57
N THR A 181 -5.57 -16.24 -7.27
CA THR A 181 -6.65 -15.95 -6.33
C THR A 181 -6.96 -14.46 -6.27
N LEU A 182 -5.94 -13.61 -6.19
CA LEU A 182 -6.13 -12.17 -5.97
C LEU A 182 -6.64 -11.42 -7.20
N LEU A 183 -6.20 -11.77 -8.43
CA LEU A 183 -6.64 -11.05 -9.63
C LEU A 183 -8.15 -11.16 -9.89
N PRO A 184 -8.78 -12.35 -9.85
CA PRO A 184 -10.23 -12.45 -10.01
C PRO A 184 -10.99 -11.71 -8.91
N LEU A 185 -10.51 -11.77 -7.66
CA LEU A 185 -11.13 -11.09 -6.53
C LEU A 185 -11.14 -9.56 -6.73
N ILE A 186 -10.01 -8.97 -7.09
CA ILE A 186 -9.90 -7.53 -7.37
C ILE A 186 -10.79 -7.15 -8.57
N GLY A 187 -10.73 -7.92 -9.65
CA GLY A 187 -11.54 -7.65 -10.86
C GLY A 187 -13.03 -7.67 -10.58
N ASN A 188 -13.51 -8.65 -9.81
CA ASN A 188 -14.91 -8.75 -9.41
C ASN A 188 -15.33 -7.55 -8.54
N SER A 189 -14.52 -7.15 -7.57
CA SER A 189 -14.84 -5.98 -6.74
C SER A 189 -14.82 -4.66 -7.50
N LEU A 190 -13.89 -4.47 -8.45
CA LEU A 190 -13.88 -3.28 -9.31
C LEU A 190 -15.13 -3.19 -10.19
N SER A 191 -15.62 -4.33 -10.70
CA SER A 191 -16.85 -4.37 -11.50
C SER A 191 -18.12 -4.00 -10.74
N ARG A 192 -18.10 -4.08 -9.40
CA ARG A 192 -19.21 -3.69 -8.52
C ARG A 192 -19.22 -2.21 -8.14
N LEU A 193 -18.20 -1.45 -8.54
CA LEU A 193 -18.19 -0.01 -8.32
C LEU A 193 -19.36 0.65 -9.08
N PRO A 194 -19.99 1.70 -8.51
CA PRO A 194 -21.07 2.41 -9.19
C PRO A 194 -20.66 2.86 -10.61
N PRO A 195 -21.56 2.75 -11.60
CA PRO A 195 -21.25 3.11 -12.98
C PRO A 195 -20.99 4.61 -13.11
N GLY A 196 -19.92 4.97 -13.83
CA GLY A 196 -19.51 6.36 -14.05
C GLY A 196 -18.20 6.46 -14.84
N THR A 197 -17.83 7.67 -15.27
CA THR A 197 -16.59 7.89 -16.04
C THR A 197 -15.32 7.61 -15.23
N ALA A 198 -15.39 7.74 -13.90
CA ALA A 198 -14.30 7.37 -13.01
C ALA A 198 -14.12 5.85 -12.93
N SER A 199 -15.21 5.09 -12.75
CA SER A 199 -15.15 3.62 -12.69
C SER A 199 -14.75 2.97 -14.02
N SER A 200 -15.15 3.54 -15.16
CA SER A 200 -14.67 3.04 -16.46
C SER A 200 -13.16 3.23 -16.67
N LYS A 201 -12.60 4.37 -16.24
CA LYS A 201 -11.14 4.61 -16.26
C LYS A 201 -10.39 3.66 -15.33
N LEU A 202 -10.93 3.40 -14.14
CA LEU A 202 -10.36 2.42 -13.20
C LEU A 202 -10.35 1.02 -13.81
N GLN A 203 -11.45 0.61 -14.43
CA GLN A 203 -11.56 -0.69 -15.09
C GLN A 203 -10.57 -0.84 -16.24
N MET A 204 -10.41 0.20 -17.07
CA MET A 204 -9.44 0.19 -18.17
C MET A 204 -8.00 0.02 -17.65
N ARG A 205 -7.62 0.77 -16.61
CA ARG A 205 -6.30 0.66 -15.96
C ARG A 205 -6.10 -0.72 -15.36
N TRP A 206 -7.13 -1.26 -14.71
CA TRP A 206 -7.10 -2.60 -14.15
C TRP A 206 -6.94 -3.68 -15.23
N ASN A 207 -7.60 -3.57 -16.38
CA ASN A 207 -7.46 -4.55 -17.46
C ASN A 207 -6.01 -4.62 -17.98
N TYR A 208 -5.35 -3.47 -18.11
CA TYR A 208 -3.93 -3.42 -18.41
C TYR A 208 -3.08 -4.07 -17.31
N LEU A 209 -3.27 -3.62 -16.07
CA LEU A 209 -2.48 -4.05 -14.92
C LEU A 209 -2.63 -5.55 -14.64
N SER A 210 -3.86 -6.07 -14.64
CA SER A 210 -4.17 -7.48 -14.39
C SER A 210 -3.54 -8.41 -15.44
N THR A 211 -3.40 -7.96 -16.68
CA THR A 211 -2.67 -8.72 -17.72
C THR A 211 -1.20 -8.86 -17.34
N ALA A 212 -0.53 -7.78 -16.95
CA ALA A 212 0.88 -7.83 -16.55
C ALA A 212 1.09 -8.62 -15.25
N LEU A 213 0.25 -8.38 -14.23
CA LEU A 213 0.33 -9.08 -12.95
C LEU A 213 0.02 -10.59 -13.10
N GLY A 214 -0.88 -10.96 -14.00
CA GLY A 214 -1.20 -12.36 -14.29
C GLY A 214 -0.06 -13.11 -14.99
N ASP A 215 0.84 -12.36 -15.64
CA ASP A 215 2.02 -12.89 -16.31
C ASP A 215 3.15 -13.27 -15.34
N MET A 216 2.98 -12.96 -14.04
CA MET A 216 3.95 -13.25 -12.99
C MET A 216 4.22 -14.76 -12.81
N ASN A 217 3.20 -15.60 -13.01
CA ASN A 217 3.26 -17.07 -12.83
C ASN A 217 4.04 -17.50 -11.58
N SER A 218 3.56 -17.11 -10.40
CA SER A 218 4.24 -17.29 -9.12
C SER A 218 4.52 -18.76 -8.74
N LYS A 219 3.89 -19.72 -9.42
CA LYS A 219 4.12 -21.16 -9.24
C LYS A 219 5.33 -21.70 -10.01
N SER A 220 5.92 -20.89 -10.89
CA SER A 220 7.14 -21.23 -11.60
C SER A 220 8.36 -20.67 -10.88
N ASN A 221 9.48 -21.39 -10.96
CA ASN A 221 10.79 -20.88 -10.53
C ASN A 221 11.50 -20.11 -11.65
N ALA A 222 10.95 -20.09 -12.86
CA ALA A 222 11.54 -19.37 -13.98
C ALA A 222 11.31 -17.86 -13.81
N LEU A 223 12.38 -17.06 -13.77
CA LEU A 223 12.32 -15.59 -13.65
C LEU A 223 11.91 -14.88 -14.96
N VAL A 224 11.18 -15.60 -15.81
CA VAL A 224 10.57 -15.09 -17.03
C VAL A 224 9.07 -15.02 -16.83
N SER A 225 8.43 -14.12 -17.56
CA SER A 225 6.96 -14.03 -17.57
C SER A 225 6.34 -15.28 -18.21
N ALA A 226 5.09 -15.57 -17.87
CA ALA A 226 4.36 -16.73 -18.39
C ALA A 226 4.22 -16.68 -19.92
N SER A 227 4.06 -15.48 -20.47
CA SER A 227 3.90 -15.20 -21.89
C SER A 227 5.23 -15.06 -22.64
N GLY A 228 6.36 -15.04 -21.93
CA GLY A 228 7.69 -14.77 -22.50
C GLY A 228 7.93 -13.30 -22.85
N ARG A 229 6.99 -12.40 -22.54
CA ARG A 229 7.18 -10.95 -22.71
C ARG A 229 8.19 -10.39 -21.70
N PRO A 230 8.97 -9.37 -22.07
CA PRO A 230 9.82 -8.67 -21.11
C PRO A 230 9.00 -8.09 -19.94
N TRP A 231 9.60 -8.07 -18.75
CA TRP A 231 9.04 -7.36 -17.60
C TRP A 231 8.94 -5.86 -17.89
N ALA A 232 7.91 -5.20 -17.35
CA ALA A 232 7.69 -3.76 -17.49
C ALA A 232 7.51 -3.09 -16.10
N PRO A 233 8.48 -3.24 -15.18
CA PRO A 233 8.33 -2.86 -13.77
C PRO A 233 7.98 -1.39 -13.55
N ILE A 234 8.66 -0.44 -14.20
CA ILE A 234 8.35 1.00 -14.06
C ILE A 234 6.91 1.31 -14.48
N ILE A 235 6.43 0.71 -15.58
CA ILE A 235 5.09 0.97 -16.11
C ILE A 235 4.04 0.34 -15.19
N VAL A 236 4.25 -0.91 -14.76
CA VAL A 236 3.36 -1.60 -13.83
C VAL A 236 3.24 -0.83 -12.52
N GLU A 237 4.35 -0.39 -11.94
CA GLU A 237 4.36 0.39 -10.70
C GLU A 237 3.57 1.70 -10.85
N ARG A 238 3.83 2.47 -11.91
CA ARG A 238 3.15 3.74 -12.15
C ARG A 238 1.65 3.55 -12.30
N HIS A 239 1.23 2.56 -13.10
CA HIS A 239 -0.19 2.28 -13.31
C HIS A 239 -0.87 1.78 -12.04
N ALA A 240 -0.17 0.97 -11.22
CA ALA A 240 -0.66 0.52 -9.93
C ALA A 240 -0.87 1.70 -8.97
N ARG A 241 0.12 2.60 -8.82
CA ARG A 241 0.00 3.79 -7.97
C ARG A 241 -1.15 4.70 -8.39
N GLU A 242 -1.25 4.99 -9.69
CA GLU A 242 -2.35 5.84 -10.21
C GLU A 242 -3.72 5.21 -9.95
N LEU A 243 -3.84 3.88 -10.03
CA LEU A 243 -5.05 3.12 -9.71
C LEU A 243 -5.34 3.17 -8.21
N THR A 244 -4.35 2.88 -7.37
CA THR A 244 -4.52 2.77 -5.92
C THR A 244 -4.76 4.13 -5.28
N ASP A 245 -4.14 5.22 -5.76
CA ASP A 245 -4.45 6.59 -5.32
C ASP A 245 -5.89 7.00 -5.62
N GLN A 246 -6.46 6.52 -6.74
CA GLN A 246 -7.87 6.76 -7.04
C GLN A 246 -8.78 5.92 -6.14
N LEU A 247 -8.44 4.66 -5.90
CA LEU A 247 -9.20 3.77 -5.01
C LEU A 247 -9.18 4.27 -3.56
N MET A 248 -8.03 4.73 -3.07
CA MET A 248 -7.89 5.31 -1.73
C MET A 248 -8.76 6.56 -1.57
N ARG A 249 -8.79 7.45 -2.58
CA ARG A 249 -9.70 8.60 -2.58
C ARG A 249 -11.17 8.20 -2.57
N LEU A 250 -11.54 7.16 -3.32
CA LEU A 250 -12.91 6.64 -3.30
C LEU A 250 -13.27 6.06 -1.93
N SER A 251 -12.36 5.33 -1.27
CA SER A 251 -12.61 4.82 0.09
C SER A 251 -12.73 5.92 1.14
N GLN A 252 -12.05 7.07 0.95
CA GLN A 252 -12.15 8.22 1.84
C GLN A 252 -13.45 9.01 1.66
N ALA A 253 -14.12 8.86 0.51
CA ALA A 253 -15.35 9.57 0.19
C ALA A 253 -16.62 8.83 0.62
N GLN A 254 -16.49 7.60 1.15
CA GLN A 254 -17.56 6.81 1.74
C GLN A 254 -17.66 7.10 3.24
#